data_AF-A0A3N5V616-F1
#
_entry.id   AF-A0A3N5V616-F1
#
_cell.length_a   1.000
_cell.length_b   1.000
_cell.length_c   1.000
_cell.angle_alpha   90.00
_cell.angle_beta   90.00
_cell.angle_gamma   90.00
#
_symmetry.space_group_name_H-M   'P 1'
#
loop_
_entity.id
_entity.type
_entity.pdbx_description
1 polymer ?
#
loop_
_entity_poly.entity_id
_entity_poly.type
_entity_poly.pdbx_seq_one_letter_code
_entity_poly.pdbx_strand_id
1 'polypeptide(L)'
;MVNVCDLYLIDKQIQHGNITIDIKKNYWMDKVADDSEIESYLKKSSISNLAGKDTVDKAIELNLAKRSSVKYFSDVPFLMIYRFRESY
;
A
#
# COMPACT_ATOMS: atom_id res chain seq x y z
N MET A 1 -5.58 10.37 3.76
CA MET A 1 -4.43 9.50 3.48
C MET A 1 -4.81 8.11 3.96
N VAL A 2 -4.42 7.05 3.25
CA VAL A 2 -4.61 5.67 3.71
C VAL A 2 -3.29 4.90 3.61
N ASN A 3 -3.01 4.08 4.62
CA ASN A 3 -1.97 3.08 4.57
C ASN A 3 -2.66 1.72 4.48
N VAL A 4 -2.31 0.91 3.48
CA VAL A 4 -2.88 -0.43 3.31
C VAL A 4 -1.74 -1.42 3.22
N CYS A 5 -1.83 -2.48 4.02
CA CYS A 5 -0.81 -3.52 4.10
C CYS A 5 -1.46 -4.90 4.08
N ASP A 6 -0.87 -5.84 3.34
CA ASP A 6 -1.27 -7.24 3.44
C ASP A 6 -1.04 -7.74 4.88
N LEU A 7 -2.04 -8.43 5.45
CA LEU A 7 -2.01 -8.83 6.87
C LEU A 7 -0.81 -9.71 7.22
N TYR A 8 -0.33 -10.55 6.30
CA TYR A 8 0.81 -11.43 6.54
C TYR A 8 2.14 -10.68 6.69
N LEU A 9 2.21 -9.38 6.40
CA LEU A 9 3.39 -8.54 6.57
C LEU A 9 3.46 -7.86 7.93
N ILE A 10 2.35 -7.80 8.67
CA ILE A 10 2.29 -7.12 9.96
C ILE A 10 3.26 -7.77 10.96
N ASP A 11 3.97 -6.92 11.71
CA ASP A 11 5.02 -7.25 12.67
C ASP A 11 6.23 -8.00 12.05
N LYS A 12 6.37 -7.96 10.72
CA LYS A 12 7.58 -8.41 10.03
C LYS A 12 8.55 -7.27 9.77
N GLN A 13 9.80 -7.67 9.60
CA GLN A 13 10.87 -6.80 9.15
C GLN A 13 11.32 -7.25 7.76
N ILE A 14 11.34 -6.31 6.81
CA ILE A 14 11.80 -6.56 5.45
C ILE A 14 13.23 -6.02 5.34
N GLN A 15 14.16 -6.93 5.10
CA GLN A 15 15.58 -6.63 4.91
C GLN A 15 15.88 -6.55 3.41
N HIS A 16 16.46 -5.45 2.95
CA HIS A 16 16.86 -5.24 1.56
C HIS A 16 18.20 -4.49 1.46
N GLY A 17 19.29 -5.24 1.35
CA GLY A 17 20.64 -4.69 1.40
C GLY A 17 20.87 -4.00 2.75
N ASN A 18 21.11 -2.69 2.73
CA ASN A 18 21.30 -1.88 3.94
C ASN A 18 20.00 -1.22 4.46
N ILE A 19 18.86 -1.53 3.84
CA ILE A 19 17.57 -0.96 4.20
C ILE A 19 16.79 -1.99 5.01
N THR A 20 16.31 -1.54 6.16
CA THR A 20 15.39 -2.30 7.03
C THR A 20 14.05 -1.57 7.06
N ILE A 21 12.97 -2.27 6.72
CA ILE A 21 11.60 -1.74 6.79
C ILE A 21 10.84 -2.52 7.87
N ASP A 22 10.47 -1.83 8.95
CA ASP A 22 9.64 -2.41 10.01
C ASP A 22 8.15 -2.19 9.71
N ILE A 23 7.40 -3.27 9.48
CA ILE A 23 5.95 -3.22 9.27
C ILE A 23 5.26 -3.28 10.64
N LYS A 24 5.45 -2.23 11.44
CA LYS A 24 4.92 -2.18 12.81
C LYS A 24 3.39 -2.13 12.82
N LYS A 25 2.76 -2.97 13.63
CA LYS A 25 1.30 -2.99 13.81
C LYS A 25 0.70 -1.62 14.11
N ASN A 26 1.35 -0.81 14.97
CA ASN A 26 0.86 0.51 15.34
C ASN A 26 0.85 1.54 14.19
N TYR A 27 1.56 1.30 13.09
CA TYR A 27 1.54 2.15 11.90
C TYR A 27 0.58 1.63 10.82
N TRP A 28 0.47 0.29 10.69
CA TRP A 28 -0.22 -0.34 9.56
C TRP A 28 -1.59 -0.96 9.88
N MET A 29 -1.91 -1.19 11.16
CA MET A 29 -3.08 -1.99 11.55
C MET A 29 -3.93 -1.26 12.59
N ASP A 30 -4.70 -0.28 12.12
CA ASP A 30 -5.82 0.31 12.85
C ASP A 30 -7.08 -0.57 12.72
N LYS A 31 -7.34 -1.05 11.50
CA LYS A 31 -8.49 -1.89 11.17
C LYS A 31 -8.11 -2.96 10.15
N VAL A 32 -8.65 -4.16 10.31
CA VAL A 32 -8.69 -5.18 9.23
C VAL A 32 -9.90 -4.90 8.35
N ALA A 33 -9.67 -4.79 7.04
CA ALA A 33 -10.67 -4.41 6.05
C ALA A 33 -10.79 -5.48 4.97
N ASP A 34 -11.99 -5.63 4.42
CA ASP A 34 -12.23 -6.50 3.27
C ASP A 34 -11.92 -5.82 1.94
N ASP A 35 -11.98 -6.58 0.85
CA ASP A 35 -11.65 -6.10 -0.50
C ASP A 35 -12.49 -4.88 -0.94
N SER A 36 -13.77 -4.86 -0.58
CA SER A 36 -14.69 -3.77 -0.94
C SER A 36 -14.37 -2.48 -0.19
N GLU A 37 -13.96 -2.61 1.08
CA GLU A 37 -13.51 -1.50 1.90
C GLU A 37 -12.18 -0.93 1.40
N ILE A 38 -11.22 -1.80 1.05
CA ILE A 38 -9.94 -1.39 0.46
C ILE A 38 -10.18 -0.62 -0.84
N GLU A 39 -11.02 -1.13 -1.74
CA GLU A 39 -11.37 -0.41 -2.98
C GLU A 39 -11.94 0.99 -2.68
N SER A 40 -12.89 1.07 -1.75
CA SER A 40 -13.51 2.33 -1.32
C SER A 40 -12.47 3.31 -0.78
N TYR A 41 -11.53 2.85 0.05
CA TYR A 41 -10.48 3.69 0.62
C TYR A 41 -9.47 4.17 -0.44
N LEU A 42 -9.04 3.28 -1.35
CA LEU A 42 -8.12 3.64 -2.43
C LEU A 42 -8.75 4.67 -3.37
N LYS A 43 -10.03 4.49 -3.73
CA LYS A 43 -10.76 5.42 -4.61
C LYS A 43 -11.04 6.78 -3.97
N LYS A 44 -11.09 6.89 -2.63
CA LYS A 44 -11.39 8.14 -1.92
C LYS A 44 -10.14 8.90 -1.45
N SER A 45 -9.01 8.22 -1.33
CA SER A 45 -7.78 8.82 -0.80
C SER A 45 -7.07 9.72 -1.80
N SER A 46 -6.47 10.81 -1.32
CA SER A 46 -5.54 11.64 -2.10
C SER A 46 -4.10 11.14 -2.01
N ILE A 47 -3.78 10.40 -0.94
CA ILE A 47 -2.46 9.78 -0.73
C ILE A 47 -2.70 8.36 -0.22
N SER A 48 -2.08 7.38 -0.87
CA SER A 48 -2.17 5.96 -0.51
C SER A 48 -0.77 5.35 -0.45
N ASN A 49 -0.40 4.77 0.69
CA ASN A 49 0.84 4.00 0.86
C ASN A 49 0.49 2.51 0.96
N LEU A 50 1.03 1.72 0.04
CA LEU A 50 0.65 0.32 -0.14
C LEU A 50 1.87 -0.57 0.08
N ALA A 51 1.70 -1.64 0.84
CA ALA A 51 2.71 -2.66 1.09
C ALA A 51 2.13 -4.07 0.96
N GLY A 52 2.73 -4.89 0.12
CA GLY A 52 2.30 -6.26 -0.12
C GLY A 52 1.60 -6.48 -1.45
N LYS A 53 1.69 -7.72 -1.92
CA LYS A 53 1.26 -8.14 -3.25
C LYS A 53 -0.23 -7.90 -3.48
N ASP A 54 -1.09 -8.31 -2.56
CA ASP A 54 -2.55 -8.27 -2.79
C ASP A 54 -3.03 -6.82 -2.84
N THR A 55 -2.53 -6.01 -1.91
CA THR A 55 -2.80 -4.57 -1.85
C THR A 55 -2.30 -3.83 -3.10
N VAL A 56 -1.07 -4.10 -3.55
CA VAL A 56 -0.51 -3.44 -4.73
C VAL A 56 -1.22 -3.89 -6.01
N ASP A 57 -1.47 -5.19 -6.18
CA ASP A 57 -2.18 -5.72 -7.35
C ASP A 57 -3.59 -5.11 -7.44
N LYS A 58 -4.30 -4.96 -6.31
CA LYS A 58 -5.59 -4.27 -6.27
C LYS A 58 -5.53 -2.83 -6.82
N ALA A 59 -4.51 -2.07 -6.45
CA ALA A 59 -4.36 -0.70 -6.96
C ALA A 59 -4.09 -0.65 -8.47
N ILE A 60 -3.38 -1.66 -9.02
CA ILE A 60 -3.17 -1.81 -10.46
C ILE A 60 -4.48 -2.21 -11.15
N GLU A 61 -5.24 -3.16 -10.60
CA GLU A 61 -6.55 -3.60 -11.11
C GLU A 61 -7.55 -2.44 -11.19
N LEU A 62 -7.53 -1.56 -10.18
CA LEU A 62 -8.37 -0.36 -10.13
C LEU A 62 -7.86 0.78 -11.04
N ASN A 63 -6.81 0.55 -11.84
CA ASN A 63 -6.17 1.54 -12.71
C ASN A 63 -5.67 2.80 -11.97
N LEU A 64 -5.29 2.68 -10.69
CA LEU A 64 -4.79 3.81 -9.90
C LEU A 64 -3.28 4.01 -10.06
N ALA A 65 -2.56 3.01 -10.57
CA ALA A 65 -1.14 3.08 -10.89
C ALA A 65 -0.79 2.10 -12.02
N LYS A 66 0.41 2.25 -12.59
CA LYS A 66 0.98 1.29 -13.55
C LYS A 66 1.89 0.31 -12.81
N ARG A 67 1.97 -0.94 -13.28
CA ARG A 67 2.88 -1.96 -12.70
C ARG A 67 4.34 -1.51 -12.69
N SER A 68 4.76 -0.69 -13.66
CA SER A 68 6.09 -0.07 -13.73
C SER A 68 6.39 0.93 -12.60
N SER A 69 5.36 1.40 -11.88
CA SER A 69 5.52 2.32 -10.75
C SER A 69 5.78 1.59 -9.42
N VAL A 70 5.67 0.26 -9.39
CA VAL A 70 5.87 -0.55 -8.19
C VAL A 70 7.35 -0.65 -7.87
N LYS A 71 7.70 -0.41 -6.60
CA LYS A 71 9.05 -0.62 -6.06
C LYS A 71 9.08 -1.90 -5.26
N TYR A 72 10.16 -2.66 -5.39
CA TYR A 72 10.33 -3.91 -4.67
C TYR A 72 11.44 -3.74 -3.65
N PHE A 73 11.14 -4.11 -2.41
CA PHE A 73 12.13 -4.28 -1.36
C PHE A 73 12.14 -5.76 -1.02
N SER A 74 13.20 -6.43 -1.48
CA SER A 74 13.27 -7.88 -1.59
C SER A 74 12.10 -8.38 -2.44
N ASP A 75 11.28 -9.30 -1.97
CA ASP A 75 10.13 -9.79 -2.75
C ASP A 75 8.81 -9.08 -2.41
N VAL A 76 8.86 -8.02 -1.59
CA VAL A 76 7.67 -7.29 -1.16
C VAL A 76 7.47 -6.06 -2.04
N PRO A 77 6.32 -5.94 -2.74
CA PRO A 77 6.01 -4.75 -3.52
C PRO A 77 5.49 -3.62 -2.63
N PHE A 78 5.90 -2.41 -2.96
CA PHE A 78 5.49 -1.16 -2.36
C PHE A 78 5.05 -0.18 -3.45
N LEU A 79 4.03 0.62 -3.14
CA LEU A 79 3.50 1.62 -4.04
C LEU A 79 2.99 2.83 -3.26
N MET A 80 3.38 4.03 -3.70
CA MET A 80 2.84 5.29 -3.20
C MET A 80 2.07 5.98 -4.32
N ILE A 81 0.83 6.38 -4.03
CA ILE A 81 -0.04 7.08 -4.99
C ILE A 81 -0.34 8.47 -4.44
N TYR A 82 -0.13 9.49 -5.26
CA TYR A 82 -0.52 10.87 -5.00
C TYR A 82 -1.55 11.27 -6.06
N ARG A 83 -2.76 11.60 -5.62
CA ARG A 83 -3.86 12.07 -6.46
C ARG A 83 -4.20 13.50 -6.11
N PHE A 84 -3.90 14.39 -7.04
CA PHE A 84 -4.29 15.79 -6.97
C PHE A 84 -5.72 15.92 -7.50
N ARG A 85 -6.58 16.59 -6.73
CA ARG A 85 -7.88 17.05 -7.20
C ARG A 85 -7.76 18.54 -7.41
N GLU A 86 -8.10 19.02 -8.59
CA GLU A 86 -8.23 20.45 -8.81
C GLU A 86 -9.39 20.97 -7.94
N SER A 87 -9.09 21.93 -7.09
CA SER A 87 -10.07 22.78 -6.42
C SER A 87 -9.86 24.18 -6.98
N TYR A 88 -10.62 24.52 -8.01
CA TYR A 88 -10.80 25.90 -8.47
C TYR A 88 -11.88 26.58 -7.66
#